data_AF-A0A1A9WNZ2-F1
#
_entry.id   AF-A0A1A9WNZ2-F1
#
_cell.length_a   1.000
_cell.length_b   1.000
_cell.length_c   1.000
_cell.angle_alpha   90.00
_cell.angle_beta   90.00
_cell.angle_gamma   90.00
#
_symmetry.space_group_name_H-M   'P 1'
#
loop_
_entity.id
_entity.type
_entity.pdbx_description
1 polymer ?
#
loop_
_entity_poly.entity_id
_entity_poly.type
_entity_poly.pdbx_seq_one_letter_code
_entity_poly.pdbx_strand_id
1 'polypeptide(L)'
;MGFRLMLLMAMGLGGMYMLHLLAQDWNKIRRPLPREVTRFLTAASRNVDKYITRAKRDLRSNSIYSLRLNDTIIVKNSSPNNNSLIDWKRILSRDPFECLESLICQLISGAESSSLDAVVLRDFLKERILIAPPKIGLAYGRGLALHGLPERCYDSYPFCWYSAKTMLNILRWLADTVYT
;
A
#
# COMPACT_ATOMS: atom_id res chain seq x y z
N MET A 1 12.95 -46.52 27.64
CA MET A 1 11.99 -45.43 27.33
C MET A 1 12.47 -44.03 27.74
N GLY A 2 13.33 -43.87 28.77
CA GLY A 2 13.75 -42.53 29.25
C GLY A 2 14.60 -41.67 28.30
N PHE A 3 15.45 -42.27 27.45
CA PHE A 3 16.34 -41.51 26.55
C PHE A 3 15.58 -40.69 25.50
N ARG A 4 14.49 -41.24 24.94
CA ARG A 4 13.62 -40.52 23.99
C ARG A 4 12.92 -39.33 24.65
N LEU A 5 12.61 -39.45 25.94
CA LEU A 5 11.96 -38.39 26.73
C LEU A 5 12.96 -37.26 27.04
N MET A 6 14.21 -37.61 27.36
CA MET A 6 15.31 -36.64 27.50
C MET A 6 15.57 -35.86 26.21
N LEU A 7 15.57 -36.53 25.05
CA LEU A 7 15.82 -35.90 23.76
C LEU A 7 14.70 -34.94 23.35
N LEU A 8 13.44 -35.30 23.62
CA LEU A 8 12.29 -34.41 23.41
C LEU A 8 12.33 -33.19 24.34
N MET A 9 12.78 -33.36 25.59
CA MET A 9 12.90 -32.26 26.55
C MET A 9 14.01 -31.28 26.14
N ALA A 10 15.14 -31.78 25.63
CA ALA A 10 16.23 -30.95 25.13
C ALA A 10 15.83 -30.13 23.88
N MET A 11 15.12 -30.76 22.94
CA MET A 11 14.58 -30.09 21.75
C MET A 11 13.53 -29.02 22.12
N GLY A 12 12.63 -29.33 23.06
CA GLY A 12 11.64 -28.36 23.55
C GLY A 12 12.27 -27.15 24.26
N LEU A 13 13.30 -27.39 25.07
CA LEU A 13 14.02 -26.31 25.76
C LEU A 13 14.82 -25.45 24.78
N GLY A 14 15.44 -26.05 23.76
CA GLY A 14 16.11 -25.33 22.68
C GLY A 14 15.16 -24.44 21.85
N GLY A 15 13.95 -24.94 21.55
CA GLY A 15 12.93 -24.17 20.83
C GLY A 15 12.43 -22.96 21.62
N MET A 16 12.14 -23.14 22.93
CA MET A 16 11.76 -22.02 23.80
C MET A 16 12.88 -20.98 23.95
N TYR A 17 14.14 -21.42 24.00
CA TYR A 17 15.29 -20.51 24.10
C TYR A 17 15.42 -19.61 22.86
N MET A 18 15.23 -20.16 21.65
CA MET A 18 15.25 -19.37 20.41
C MET A 18 14.09 -18.35 20.33
N LEU A 19 12.89 -18.72 20.79
CA LEU A 19 11.77 -17.78 20.87
C LEU A 19 12.04 -16.64 21.88
N HIS A 20 12.74 -16.92 22.98
CA HIS A 20 13.08 -15.89 23.96
C HIS A 20 14.08 -14.87 23.41
N LEU A 21 15.09 -15.30 22.64
CA LEU A 21 16.04 -14.40 21.97
C LEU A 21 15.34 -13.47 20.97
N LEU A 22 14.39 -14.00 20.20
CA LEU A 22 13.56 -13.19 19.30
C LEU A 22 12.72 -12.17 20.07
N ALA A 23 12.14 -12.55 21.21
CA ALA A 23 11.37 -11.64 22.05
C ALA A 23 12.24 -10.55 22.70
N GLN A 24 13.49 -10.85 23.04
CA GLN A 24 14.44 -9.85 23.55
C GLN A 24 14.84 -8.85 22.47
N ASP A 25 15.11 -9.32 21.25
CA ASP A 25 15.50 -8.44 20.14
C ASP A 25 14.31 -7.66 19.55
N TRP A 26 13.08 -8.15 19.76
CA TRP A 26 11.84 -7.44 19.42
C TRP A 26 11.76 -6.04 20.07
N ASN A 27 12.24 -5.90 21.31
CA ASN A 27 12.29 -4.61 21.99
C ASN A 27 13.38 -3.66 21.45
N LYS A 28 14.39 -4.19 20.76
CA LYS A 28 15.48 -3.40 20.15
C LYS A 28 15.06 -2.80 18.81
N ILE A 29 14.26 -3.53 18.02
CA ILE A 29 13.69 -3.05 16.75
C ILE A 29 12.57 -2.02 16.99
N ARG A 30 11.84 -2.12 18.10
CA ARG A 30 10.73 -1.21 18.46
C ARG A 30 11.11 0.02 19.28
N ARG A 31 12.40 0.35 19.44
CA ARG A 31 12.77 1.57 20.16
C ARG A 31 12.01 2.76 19.54
N PRO A 32 11.19 3.48 20.33
CA PRO A 32 10.48 4.65 19.82
C PRO A 32 11.54 5.63 19.32
N LEU A 33 11.32 6.17 18.12
CA LEU A 33 12.23 7.13 17.50
C LEU A 33 12.64 8.20 18.53
N PRO A 34 13.92 8.64 18.52
CA PRO A 34 14.45 9.57 19.50
C PRO A 34 13.55 10.81 19.65
N ARG A 35 13.43 11.32 20.88
CA ARG A 35 12.51 12.42 21.27
C ARG A 35 12.58 13.65 20.37
N GLU A 36 13.71 13.85 19.69
CA GLU A 36 13.92 14.89 18.70
C GLU A 36 13.05 14.68 17.45
N VAL A 37 13.01 13.47 16.90
CA VAL A 37 12.12 13.09 15.78
C VAL A 37 10.66 13.07 16.23
N THR A 38 10.39 12.68 17.48
CA THR A 38 9.03 12.75 18.04
C THR A 38 8.52 14.19 18.10
N ARG A 39 9.34 15.19 18.46
CA ARG A 39 8.90 16.60 18.43
C ARG A 39 8.56 17.09 17.02
N PHE A 40 9.28 16.66 15.99
CA PHE A 40 8.94 17.00 14.60
C PHE A 40 7.63 16.36 14.15
N LEU A 41 7.39 15.10 14.50
CA LEU A 41 6.13 14.42 14.19
C LEU A 41 4.95 14.91 15.06
N THR A 42 5.20 15.30 16.32
CA THR A 42 4.19 15.82 17.25
C THR A 42 3.88 17.31 17.02
N ALA A 43 4.82 18.11 16.50
CA ALA A 43 4.53 19.47 16.04
C ALA A 43 3.54 19.46 14.85
N ALA A 44 3.62 18.44 13.98
CA ALA A 44 2.61 18.20 12.96
C ALA A 44 1.29 17.61 13.53
N SER A 45 1.32 16.99 14.72
CA SER A 45 0.15 16.32 15.33
C SER A 45 -0.69 17.20 16.26
N ARG A 46 -0.25 18.40 16.66
CA ARG A 46 -1.09 19.30 17.49
C ARG A 46 -2.41 19.71 16.81
N ASN A 47 -2.47 19.63 15.47
CA ASN A 47 -3.71 19.81 14.71
C ASN A 47 -4.49 18.50 14.47
N VAL A 48 -3.95 17.35 14.87
CA VAL A 48 -4.49 16.01 14.61
C VAL A 48 -5.11 15.38 15.88
N ASP A 49 -4.75 15.88 17.08
CA ASP A 49 -5.27 15.37 18.37
C ASP A 49 -6.80 15.47 18.53
N LYS A 50 -7.49 16.26 17.69
CA LYS A 50 -8.96 16.34 17.72
C LYS A 50 -9.67 15.18 17.01
N TYR A 51 -8.95 14.32 16.28
CA TYR A 51 -9.56 13.31 15.41
C TYR A 51 -9.20 11.85 15.76
N ILE A 52 -8.33 11.60 16.74
CA ILE A 52 -7.97 10.24 17.16
C ILE A 52 -8.67 9.90 18.48
N THR A 53 -10.01 9.95 18.50
CA THR A 53 -10.78 9.17 19.46
C THR A 53 -10.95 7.75 18.95
N ARG A 54 -9.93 6.93 19.21
CA ARG A 54 -10.03 5.53 19.69
C ARG A 54 -11.33 4.80 19.27
N ALA A 55 -11.40 4.33 18.02
CA ALA A 55 -12.49 3.47 17.54
C ALA A 55 -12.39 2.07 18.18
N LYS A 56 -13.26 1.81 19.17
CA LYS A 56 -13.64 0.46 19.63
C LYS A 56 -14.31 -0.27 18.47
N ARG A 57 -13.90 -1.52 18.21
CA ARG A 57 -14.49 -2.39 17.20
C ARG A 57 -15.82 -2.94 17.70
N ASP A 58 -16.91 -2.64 17.02
CA ASP A 58 -18.14 -3.42 17.11
C ASP A 58 -18.46 -4.01 15.73
N LEU A 59 -18.48 -5.35 15.67
CA LEU A 59 -18.79 -6.15 14.50
C LEU A 59 -20.32 -6.25 14.36
N ARG A 60 -20.91 -5.75 13.27
CA ARG A 60 -22.25 -6.16 12.86
C ARG A 60 -22.41 -6.20 11.35
N SER A 61 -22.66 -7.42 10.88
CA SER A 61 -22.91 -7.86 9.50
C SER A 61 -24.22 -7.32 8.93
N ASN A 62 -24.21 -6.84 7.68
CA ASN A 62 -24.99 -7.36 6.54
C ASN A 62 -25.05 -6.34 5.38
N SER A 63 -25.04 -6.89 4.15
CA SER A 63 -25.81 -6.42 2.98
C SER A 63 -25.05 -5.83 1.78
N ILE A 64 -24.94 -6.68 0.74
CA ILE A 64 -25.34 -6.46 -0.67
C ILE A 64 -24.67 -5.31 -1.43
N TYR A 65 -23.80 -5.71 -2.37
CA TYR A 65 -23.18 -4.89 -3.41
C TYR A 65 -24.21 -4.17 -4.28
N SER A 66 -24.19 -2.83 -4.23
CA SER A 66 -24.68 -2.00 -5.33
C SER A 66 -23.57 -1.01 -5.71
N LEU A 67 -23.07 -1.19 -6.93
CA LEU A 67 -22.02 -0.39 -7.54
C LEU A 67 -22.66 0.93 -7.97
N ARG A 68 -22.66 1.90 -7.06
CA ARG A 68 -22.97 3.30 -7.35
C ARG A 68 -21.98 4.14 -6.54
N LEU A 69 -20.91 4.60 -7.21
CA LEU A 69 -20.07 5.67 -6.67
C LEU A 69 -20.99 6.87 -6.44
N ASN A 70 -21.44 7.05 -5.20
CA ASN A 70 -22.15 8.25 -4.78
C ASN A 70 -21.09 9.34 -4.55
N ASP A 71 -21.17 10.38 -5.38
CA ASP A 71 -20.39 11.63 -5.39
C ASP A 71 -20.51 12.49 -4.11
N THR A 72 -20.86 11.93 -2.95
CA THR A 72 -21.27 12.71 -1.77
C THR A 72 -20.25 12.77 -0.63
N ILE A 73 -19.10 12.09 -0.71
CA ILE A 73 -18.07 12.14 0.36
C ILE A 73 -17.01 13.24 0.14
N ILE A 74 -16.98 13.87 -1.05
CA ILE A 74 -16.14 15.08 -1.29
C ILE A 74 -17.01 16.34 -1.24
N VAL A 75 -17.80 16.52 -0.18
CA VAL A 75 -18.48 17.80 0.08
C VAL A 75 -18.41 18.12 1.57
N LYS A 76 -17.25 18.60 2.01
CA LYS A 76 -17.17 19.74 2.94
C LYS A 76 -15.72 20.25 2.99
N ASN A 77 -15.57 21.49 2.52
CA ASN A 77 -14.39 22.35 2.59
C ASN A 77 -13.44 22.33 1.38
N SER A 78 -13.99 22.47 0.17
CA SER A 78 -13.24 23.09 -0.91
C SER A 78 -14.16 23.84 -1.85
N SER A 79 -13.88 25.15 -1.91
CA SER A 79 -14.32 26.18 -2.84
C SER A 79 -14.72 25.69 -4.25
N PRO A 80 -15.74 26.29 -4.88
CA PRO A 80 -16.27 25.84 -6.16
C PRO A 80 -15.38 26.34 -7.32
N ASN A 81 -14.49 25.47 -7.83
CA ASN A 81 -14.01 25.58 -9.21
C ASN A 81 -13.35 24.26 -9.68
N ASN A 82 -14.17 23.45 -10.33
CA ASN A 82 -13.93 22.66 -11.54
C ASN A 82 -12.71 21.72 -11.65
N ASN A 83 -13.07 20.44 -11.84
CA ASN A 83 -12.30 19.27 -12.27
C ASN A 83 -11.61 18.49 -11.13
N SER A 84 -11.91 17.20 -11.08
CA SER A 84 -11.26 16.17 -10.25
C SER A 84 -9.78 16.04 -10.65
N LEU A 85 -9.00 17.05 -10.30
CA LEU A 85 -7.58 17.11 -10.56
C LEU A 85 -6.88 16.12 -9.62
N ILE A 86 -6.31 15.07 -10.21
CA ILE A 86 -5.53 14.06 -9.49
C ILE A 86 -4.36 14.77 -8.82
N ASP A 87 -4.28 14.73 -7.49
CA ASP A 87 -3.15 15.27 -6.74
C ASP A 87 -1.98 14.29 -6.75
N TRP A 88 -1.26 14.26 -7.87
CA TRP A 88 -0.10 13.41 -8.08
C TRP A 88 0.99 13.62 -7.02
N LYS A 89 1.15 14.86 -6.53
CA LYS A 89 2.16 15.18 -5.52
C LYS A 89 1.85 14.48 -4.20
N ARG A 90 0.58 14.42 -3.82
CA ARG A 90 0.10 13.69 -2.63
C ARG A 90 0.16 12.17 -2.79
N ILE A 91 -0.03 11.66 -4.00
CA ILE A 91 0.09 10.22 -4.28
C ILE A 91 1.56 9.80 -4.19
N LEU A 92 2.44 10.49 -4.91
CA LEU A 92 3.89 10.19 -4.93
C LEU A 92 4.54 10.39 -3.56
N SER A 93 4.08 11.34 -2.75
CA SER A 93 4.62 11.51 -1.39
C SER A 93 4.27 10.37 -0.43
N ARG A 94 3.28 9.55 -0.77
CA ARG A 94 2.86 8.37 0.02
C ARG A 94 3.45 7.08 -0.52
N ASP A 95 4.15 7.14 -1.64
CA ASP A 95 4.82 6.01 -2.27
C ASP A 95 6.34 6.23 -2.32
N PRO A 96 7.05 6.05 -1.18
CA PRO A 96 8.49 6.22 -1.14
C PRO A 96 9.27 5.10 -1.85
N PHE A 97 8.61 4.00 -2.21
CA PHE A 97 9.23 2.82 -2.84
C PHE A 97 9.01 2.78 -4.36
N GLU A 98 8.39 3.81 -4.94
CA GLU A 98 8.09 3.92 -6.37
C GLU A 98 7.25 2.73 -6.89
N CYS A 99 6.44 2.15 -6.01
CA CYS A 99 5.56 1.03 -6.34
C CYS A 99 4.44 1.41 -7.32
N LEU A 100 4.00 2.66 -7.32
CA LEU A 100 3.07 3.18 -8.31
C LEU A 100 3.70 3.17 -9.70
N GLU A 101 4.97 3.57 -9.80
CA GLU A 101 5.68 3.59 -11.07
C GLU A 101 5.92 2.16 -11.58
N SER A 102 6.29 1.24 -10.68
CA SER A 102 6.42 -0.18 -11.04
C SER A 102 5.08 -0.78 -11.46
N LEU A 103 3.96 -0.44 -10.79
CA LEU A 103 2.62 -0.86 -11.17
C LEU A 103 2.28 -0.40 -12.59
N ILE A 104 2.53 0.88 -12.88
CA ILE A 104 2.24 1.47 -14.19
C ILE A 104 3.06 0.77 -15.27
N CYS A 105 4.36 0.58 -15.05
CA CYS A 105 5.21 -0.16 -15.99
C CYS A 105 4.63 -1.56 -16.27
N GLN A 106 4.29 -2.31 -15.21
CA GLN A 106 3.75 -3.66 -15.32
C GLN A 106 2.40 -3.70 -16.06
N LEU A 107 1.46 -2.80 -15.73
CA LEU A 107 0.14 -2.74 -16.38
C LEU A 107 0.25 -2.42 -17.88
N ILE A 108 1.10 -1.47 -18.24
CA ILE A 108 1.29 -1.07 -19.65
C ILE A 108 2.06 -2.13 -20.44
N SER A 109 3.00 -2.83 -19.79
CA SER A 109 3.69 -3.97 -20.40
C SER A 109 2.80 -5.21 -20.59
N GLY A 110 1.57 -5.20 -20.08
CA GLY A 110 0.58 -6.27 -20.29
C GLY A 110 0.34 -7.19 -19.09
N ALA A 111 0.81 -6.83 -17.89
CA ALA A 111 0.48 -7.57 -16.67
C ALA A 111 -1.03 -7.50 -16.37
N GLU A 112 -1.60 -8.61 -15.90
CA GLU A 112 -2.99 -8.70 -15.40
C GLU A 112 -4.06 -8.19 -16.40
N SER A 113 -3.84 -8.42 -17.71
CA SER A 113 -4.76 -8.00 -18.78
C SER A 113 -6.18 -8.57 -18.66
N SER A 114 -6.34 -9.67 -17.92
CA SER A 114 -7.62 -10.32 -17.63
C SER A 114 -8.42 -9.66 -16.50
N SER A 115 -7.80 -8.82 -15.67
CA SER A 115 -8.47 -8.20 -14.53
C SER A 115 -9.18 -6.90 -14.96
N LEU A 116 -10.45 -6.73 -14.54
CA LEU A 116 -11.22 -5.53 -14.84
C LEU A 116 -10.54 -4.27 -14.29
N ASP A 117 -9.99 -4.37 -13.07
CA ASP A 117 -9.31 -3.26 -12.40
C ASP A 117 -8.08 -2.78 -13.18
N ALA A 118 -7.28 -3.70 -13.75
CA ALA A 118 -6.15 -3.36 -14.61
C ALA A 118 -6.59 -2.67 -15.91
N VAL A 119 -7.68 -3.15 -16.53
CA VAL A 119 -8.21 -2.56 -17.76
C VAL A 119 -8.65 -1.11 -17.51
N VAL A 120 -9.45 -0.89 -16.47
CA VAL A 120 -9.92 0.44 -16.08
C VAL A 120 -8.75 1.37 -15.77
N LEU A 121 -7.76 0.90 -15.00
CA LEU A 121 -6.62 1.72 -14.62
C LEU A 121 -5.71 2.05 -15.81
N ARG A 122 -5.53 1.11 -16.74
CA ARG A 122 -4.78 1.33 -17.98
C ARG A 122 -5.46 2.35 -18.89
N ASP A 123 -6.78 2.26 -19.06
CA ASP A 123 -7.55 3.18 -19.89
C ASP A 123 -7.52 4.60 -19.29
N PHE A 124 -7.66 4.70 -17.97
CA PHE A 124 -7.48 5.95 -17.25
C PHE A 124 -6.09 6.58 -17.44
N LEU A 125 -5.03 5.77 -17.34
CA LEU A 125 -3.66 6.22 -17.57
C LEU A 125 -3.47 6.73 -19.00
N LYS A 126 -4.05 6.05 -20.00
CA LYS A 126 -3.96 6.46 -21.40
C LYS A 126 -4.58 7.84 -21.64
N GLU A 127 -5.72 8.14 -21.00
CA GLU A 127 -6.40 9.43 -21.13
C GLU A 127 -5.69 10.57 -20.37
N ARG A 128 -5.04 10.25 -19.24
CA ARG A 128 -4.50 11.25 -18.31
C ARG A 128 -2.99 11.42 -18.35
N ILE A 129 -2.27 10.67 -19.21
CA ILE A 129 -0.81 10.69 -19.26
C ILE A 129 -0.22 12.08 -19.53
N LEU A 130 -0.92 12.91 -20.32
CA LEU A 130 -0.48 14.27 -20.68
C LEU A 130 -0.42 15.23 -19.47
N ILE A 131 -1.16 14.92 -18.41
CA ILE A 131 -1.25 15.72 -17.18
C ILE A 131 -0.37 15.11 -16.08
N ALA A 132 0.21 13.94 -16.32
CA ALA A 132 0.96 13.20 -15.33
C ALA A 132 2.38 13.78 -15.13
N PRO A 133 2.96 13.67 -13.92
CA PRO A 133 4.34 14.04 -13.67
C PRO A 133 5.33 13.26 -14.54
N PRO A 134 6.55 13.81 -14.76
CA PRO A 134 7.55 13.18 -15.62
C PRO A 134 7.94 11.76 -15.17
N LYS A 135 7.95 11.49 -13.86
CA LYS A 135 8.22 10.16 -13.31
C LYS A 135 7.20 9.11 -13.78
N ILE A 136 5.92 9.48 -13.76
CA ILE A 136 4.81 8.63 -14.20
C ILE A 136 4.85 8.44 -15.73
N GLY A 137 5.14 9.51 -16.48
CA GLY A 137 5.34 9.43 -17.92
C GLY A 137 6.49 8.49 -18.31
N LEU A 138 7.58 8.52 -17.56
CA LEU A 138 8.74 7.67 -17.75
C LEU A 138 8.42 6.19 -17.44
N ALA A 139 7.69 5.92 -16.36
CA ALA A 139 7.21 4.57 -16.04
C ALA A 139 6.29 4.00 -17.13
N TYR A 140 5.39 4.84 -17.64
CA TYR A 140 4.49 4.50 -18.74
C TYR A 140 5.27 4.17 -20.03
N GLY A 141 6.25 5.01 -20.39
CA GLY A 141 7.12 4.78 -21.55
C GLY A 141 7.95 3.50 -21.44
N ARG A 142 8.47 3.19 -20.25
CA ARG A 142 9.16 1.91 -19.98
C ARG A 142 8.23 0.71 -20.16
N GLY A 143 7.00 0.82 -19.66
CA GLY A 143 5.99 -0.22 -19.85
C GLY A 143 5.69 -0.49 -21.32
N LEU A 144 5.59 0.57 -22.15
CA LEU A 144 5.43 0.42 -23.60
C LEU A 144 6.63 -0.27 -24.26
N ALA A 145 7.85 0.08 -23.84
CA ALA A 145 9.07 -0.51 -24.38
C ALA A 145 9.23 -2.00 -23.99
N LEU A 146 8.64 -2.42 -22.87
CA LEU A 146 8.73 -3.77 -22.30
C LEU A 146 7.47 -4.61 -22.55
N HIS A 147 6.68 -4.29 -23.59
CA HIS A 147 5.42 -4.98 -23.88
C HIS A 147 5.61 -6.52 -24.00
N GLY A 148 4.81 -7.28 -23.25
CA GLY A 148 4.88 -8.73 -23.13
C GLY A 148 5.88 -9.24 -22.10
N LEU A 149 6.68 -8.38 -21.49
CA LEU A 149 7.73 -8.73 -20.52
C LEU A 149 7.58 -7.90 -19.22
N PRO A 150 6.48 -8.07 -18.46
CA PRO A 150 6.22 -7.27 -17.25
C PRO A 150 7.25 -7.47 -16.14
N GLU A 151 7.94 -8.61 -16.12
CA GLU A 151 8.97 -8.89 -15.11
C GLU A 151 10.19 -7.96 -15.23
N ARG A 152 10.51 -7.47 -16.43
CA ARG A 152 11.62 -6.52 -16.61
C ARG A 152 11.34 -5.14 -16.00
N CYS A 153 10.10 -4.86 -15.61
CA CYS A 153 9.78 -3.65 -14.85
C CYS A 153 10.43 -3.68 -13.46
N TYR A 154 10.67 -4.85 -12.84
CA TYR A 154 11.32 -4.92 -11.52
C TYR A 154 12.77 -4.42 -11.55
N ASP A 155 13.47 -4.61 -12.67
CA ASP A 155 14.85 -4.13 -12.84
C ASP A 155 14.94 -2.61 -12.73
N SER A 156 13.90 -1.92 -13.18
CA SER A 156 13.82 -0.45 -13.12
C SER A 156 13.33 0.07 -11.76
N TYR A 157 12.71 -0.79 -10.94
CA TYR A 157 12.06 -0.44 -9.68
C TYR A 157 12.38 -1.48 -8.57
N PRO A 158 13.65 -1.59 -8.15
CA PRO A 158 14.11 -2.66 -7.26
C PRO A 158 13.55 -2.57 -5.82
N PHE A 159 13.10 -1.39 -5.42
CA PHE A 159 12.56 -1.17 -4.08
C PHE A 159 11.11 -1.61 -3.94
N CYS A 160 10.40 -1.84 -5.04
CA CYS A 160 9.04 -2.31 -4.98
C CYS A 160 8.97 -3.83 -5.03
N TRP A 161 8.56 -4.45 -3.92
CA TRP A 161 8.48 -5.91 -3.79
C TRP A 161 7.15 -6.51 -4.26
N TYR A 162 6.17 -5.68 -4.58
CA TYR A 162 4.83 -6.13 -4.93
C TYR A 162 4.68 -6.32 -6.45
N SER A 163 3.97 -7.37 -6.82
CA SER A 163 3.49 -7.55 -8.19
C SER A 163 2.25 -6.72 -8.47
N ALA A 164 1.97 -6.46 -9.75
CA ALA A 164 0.74 -5.80 -10.19
C ALA A 164 -0.50 -6.48 -9.61
N LYS A 165 -0.52 -7.81 -9.58
CA LYS A 165 -1.59 -8.60 -8.94
C LYS A 165 -1.81 -8.23 -7.48
N THR A 166 -0.74 -8.23 -6.69
CA THR A 166 -0.82 -7.90 -5.26
C THR A 166 -1.23 -6.45 -5.03
N MET A 167 -0.73 -5.53 -5.85
CA MET A 167 -1.08 -4.11 -5.73
C MET A 167 -2.53 -3.86 -6.09
N LEU A 168 -3.04 -4.45 -7.18
CA LEU A 168 -4.45 -4.34 -7.55
C LEU A 168 -5.36 -4.92 -6.45
N ASN A 169 -4.98 -6.04 -5.84
CA ASN A 169 -5.71 -6.59 -4.71
C ASN A 169 -5.71 -5.65 -3.49
N ILE A 170 -4.57 -5.01 -3.19
CA ILE A 170 -4.49 -4.02 -2.11
C ILE A 170 -5.34 -2.80 -2.44
N LEU A 171 -5.26 -2.29 -3.67
CA LEU A 171 -6.06 -1.14 -4.11
C LEU A 171 -7.55 -1.42 -4.05
N ARG A 172 -7.96 -2.63 -4.46
CA ARG A 172 -9.34 -3.09 -4.34
C ARG A 172 -9.79 -3.18 -2.89
N TRP A 173 -8.96 -3.78 -2.03
CA TRP A 173 -9.24 -3.84 -0.59
C TRP A 173 -9.36 -2.43 0.01
N LEU A 174 -8.45 -1.52 -0.34
CA LEU A 174 -8.50 -0.12 0.11
C LEU A 174 -9.76 0.59 -0.40
N ALA A 175 -10.12 0.40 -1.66
CA ALA A 175 -11.34 0.97 -2.22
C ALA A 175 -12.57 0.46 -1.47
N ASP A 176 -12.67 -0.85 -1.25
CA ASP A 176 -13.76 -1.47 -0.49
C ASP A 176 -13.84 -0.91 0.94
N THR A 177 -12.70 -0.64 1.60
CA THR A 177 -12.68 -0.06 2.96
C THR A 177 -13.06 1.43 3.05
N VAL A 178 -13.01 2.17 1.94
CA VAL A 178 -13.36 3.61 1.93
C VAL A 178 -14.86 3.83 1.73
N TYR A 179 -15.56 2.87 1.12
CA TYR A 179 -17.01 2.92 0.91
C TYR A 179 -17.82 2.23 2.03
N THR A 180 -17.15 1.75 3.09
CA THR A 180 -17.74 1.22 4.33
C THR A 180 -17.48 2.14 5.52
#